data_AF-A0A225SZ74-F1
#
_entry.id   AF-A0A225SZ74-F1
#
_cell.length_a   1.000
_cell.length_b   1.000
_cell.length_c   1.000
_cell.angle_alpha   90.00
_cell.angle_beta   90.00
_cell.angle_gamma   90.00
#
_symmetry.space_group_name_H-M   'P 1'
#
loop_
_entity.id
_entity.type
_entity.pdbx_description
1 polymer ?
#
loop_
_entity_poly.entity_id
_entity_poly.type
_entity_poly.pdbx_seq_one_letter_code
_entity_poly.pdbx_strand_id
1 'polypeptide(L)'
;MLNKINPSNPTESLAVDANGLNGLREAAKQNSPESIKGAAKQFEALFLNMVMKSMRDATPQNGPFDNEQTKMFTSMLDQQLSQSLAQRGVGLADVLTRQLSASLPKKLPDAQDLEGNPTPGEEGLPMGIPLVKDMSDADRAKFIQSFASQQAAEGTDQDGRNKQRRNSNKPAHVEAFQNRLQADAEMASKITGIPAKFMLAQAALETGWGKKEIVTRDGRSAHNLFGIKATGNWTGKVVEATTIEYINGKPQKRVEKFRAYDSYADAFKDYANLLRSNPRYEKVLASAQDAHGFAYGLQRAGYATDPHYAEKLSRIIRQSLSA
;
A
#
# COMPACT_ATOMS: atom_id res chain seq x y z
N MET A 1 11.46 21.79 -53.33
CA MET A 1 11.75 21.13 -52.04
C MET A 1 10.98 21.89 -50.96
N LEU A 2 9.83 21.36 -50.53
CA LEU A 2 8.93 22.01 -49.59
C LEU A 2 8.98 21.26 -48.25
N ASN A 3 9.45 21.97 -47.22
CA ASN A 3 9.51 21.56 -45.83
C ASN A 3 8.08 21.51 -45.27
N LYS A 4 7.54 20.31 -45.01
CA LYS A 4 6.24 20.14 -44.36
C LYS A 4 6.44 20.02 -42.84
N ILE A 5 6.18 21.13 -42.15
CA ILE A 5 5.87 21.13 -40.72
C ILE A 5 4.54 20.38 -40.55
N ASN A 6 4.58 19.22 -39.89
CA ASN A 6 3.36 18.50 -39.51
C ASN A 6 3.02 18.87 -38.05
N PRO A 7 1.74 19.10 -37.71
CA PRO A 7 1.31 19.68 -36.45
C PRO A 7 1.41 18.67 -35.31
N SER A 8 1.88 19.16 -34.16
CA SER A 8 1.90 18.50 -32.87
C SER A 8 0.53 17.91 -32.50
N ASN A 9 0.43 16.58 -32.53
CA ASN A 9 -0.67 15.82 -31.95
C ASN A 9 -0.57 15.87 -30.40
N PRO A 10 -1.62 16.31 -29.67
CA PRO A 10 -1.61 16.38 -28.21
C PRO A 10 -1.99 15.03 -27.57
N THR A 11 -1.37 13.95 -28.01
CA THR A 11 -1.49 12.61 -27.41
C THR A 11 -0.28 12.23 -26.53
N GLU A 12 0.59 13.20 -26.20
CA GLU A 12 1.55 13.07 -25.11
C GLU A 12 0.89 13.45 -23.77
N SER A 13 0.36 12.46 -23.05
CA SER A 13 0.21 12.48 -21.56
C SER A 13 -0.66 11.31 -21.06
N LEU A 14 -0.68 10.17 -21.76
CA LEU A 14 -1.12 8.91 -21.16
C LEU A 14 0.13 8.21 -20.60
N ALA A 15 0.09 7.91 -19.30
CA ALA A 15 1.21 7.47 -18.45
C ALA A 15 2.15 8.65 -18.09
N VAL A 16 2.20 9.10 -16.84
CA VAL A 16 3.18 8.59 -15.85
C VAL A 16 4.15 7.60 -16.49
N ASP A 17 4.96 8.10 -17.42
CA ASP A 17 5.85 7.30 -18.21
C ASP A 17 6.90 6.70 -17.27
N ALA A 18 7.00 5.37 -17.26
CA ALA A 18 8.05 4.66 -16.57
C ALA A 18 9.44 5.15 -17.01
N ASN A 19 9.54 5.74 -18.22
CA ASN A 19 10.75 6.40 -18.70
C ASN A 19 11.00 7.76 -18.05
N GLY A 20 9.96 8.52 -17.71
CA GLY A 20 10.09 9.76 -16.94
C GLY A 20 10.61 9.48 -15.53
N LEU A 21 10.13 8.41 -14.88
CA LEU A 21 10.63 7.95 -13.58
C LEU A 21 12.07 7.44 -13.64
N ASN A 22 12.46 6.75 -14.72
CA ASN A 22 13.85 6.31 -14.92
C ASN A 22 14.78 7.50 -15.18
N GLY A 23 14.37 8.47 -16.00
CA GLY A 23 15.11 9.72 -16.22
C GLY A 23 15.25 10.55 -14.95
N LEU A 24 14.20 10.61 -14.11
CA LEU A 24 14.23 11.27 -12.80
C LEU A 24 15.14 10.53 -11.82
N ARG A 25 15.14 9.20 -11.82
CA ARG A 25 16.01 8.37 -10.97
C ARG A 25 17.47 8.47 -11.39
N GLU A 26 17.74 8.65 -12.68
CA GLU A 26 19.07 8.84 -13.24
C GLU A 26 19.59 10.27 -13.00
N ALA A 27 18.74 11.28 -13.14
CA ALA A 27 19.06 12.66 -12.83
C ALA A 27 19.29 12.88 -11.31
N ALA A 28 18.50 12.23 -10.45
CA ALA A 28 18.71 12.24 -9.00
C ALA A 28 20.05 11.60 -8.57
N LYS A 29 20.60 10.66 -9.35
CA LYS A 29 21.95 10.10 -9.12
C LYS A 29 23.06 11.08 -9.47
N GLN A 30 22.80 12.05 -10.35
CA GLN A 30 23.80 13.03 -10.80
C GLN A 30 23.96 14.21 -9.82
N ASN A 31 23.21 14.25 -8.71
CA ASN A 31 23.28 15.27 -7.65
C ASN A 31 23.22 16.72 -8.16
N SER A 32 22.66 16.95 -9.35
CA SER A 32 22.51 18.30 -9.89
C SER A 32 21.31 19.00 -9.22
N PRO A 33 21.46 20.22 -8.68
CA PRO A 33 20.37 20.93 -8.00
C PRO A 33 19.11 21.09 -8.86
N GLU A 34 19.28 21.16 -10.18
CA GLU A 34 18.20 21.31 -11.17
C GLU A 34 17.36 20.03 -11.33
N SER A 35 17.99 18.85 -11.24
CA SER A 35 17.27 17.57 -11.34
C SER A 35 16.38 17.30 -10.12
N ILE A 36 16.85 17.70 -8.93
CA ILE A 36 16.09 17.59 -7.68
C ILE A 36 14.88 18.53 -7.75
N LYS A 37 15.04 19.73 -8.31
CA LYS A 37 13.93 20.67 -8.53
C LYS A 37 12.91 20.15 -9.53
N GLY A 38 13.36 19.54 -10.63
CA GLY A 38 12.49 18.86 -11.59
C GLY A 38 11.69 17.72 -10.97
N ALA A 39 12.35 16.86 -10.20
CA ALA A 39 11.71 15.75 -9.48
C ALA A 39 10.69 16.23 -8.43
N ALA A 40 11.04 17.26 -7.67
CA ALA A 40 10.16 17.84 -6.66
C ALA A 40 8.89 18.45 -7.26
N LYS A 41 8.98 19.10 -8.44
CA LYS A 41 7.81 19.61 -9.17
C LYS A 41 6.89 18.49 -9.66
N GLN A 42 7.46 17.40 -10.15
CA GLN A 42 6.69 16.23 -10.58
C GLN A 42 6.00 15.54 -9.39
N PHE A 43 6.67 15.49 -8.24
CA PHE A 43 6.07 15.00 -6.99
C PHE A 43 4.95 15.91 -6.48
N GLU A 44 5.14 17.24 -6.51
CA GLU A 44 4.11 18.22 -6.15
C GLU A 44 2.87 18.07 -7.03
N ALA A 45 3.03 17.84 -8.34
CA ALA A 45 1.91 17.58 -9.26
C ALA A 45 1.13 16.31 -8.89
N LEU A 46 1.82 15.23 -8.53
CA LEU A 46 1.18 13.98 -8.09
C LEU A 46 0.44 14.17 -6.76
N PHE A 47 1.05 14.90 -5.83
CA PHE A 47 0.44 15.19 -4.54
C PHE A 47 -0.81 16.06 -4.67
N LEU A 48 -0.77 17.12 -5.47
CA LEU A 48 -1.94 17.97 -5.73
C LEU A 48 -3.08 17.19 -6.39
N ASN A 49 -2.77 16.28 -7.31
CA ASN A 49 -3.77 15.38 -7.90
C ASN A 49 -4.43 14.48 -6.85
N MET A 50 -3.64 13.93 -5.93
CA MET A 50 -4.16 13.11 -4.82
C MET A 50 -5.03 13.93 -3.85
N VAL A 51 -4.63 15.16 -3.54
CA VAL A 51 -5.41 16.06 -2.67
C VAL A 51 -6.76 16.39 -3.33
N MET A 52 -6.77 16.83 -4.59
CA MET A 52 -8.00 17.14 -5.32
C MET A 52 -8.94 15.93 -5.42
N LYS A 53 -8.38 14.75 -5.67
CA LYS A 53 -9.14 13.50 -5.68
C LYS A 53 -9.72 13.17 -4.30
N SER A 54 -8.95 13.35 -3.23
CA SER A 54 -9.41 13.10 -1.86
C SER A 54 -10.50 14.08 -1.42
N MET A 55 -10.43 15.35 -1.83
CA MET A 55 -11.48 16.34 -1.58
C MET A 55 -12.78 15.98 -2.30
N ARG A 56 -12.68 15.44 -3.52
CA ARG A 56 -13.86 14.94 -4.26
C ARG A 56 -14.48 13.72 -3.59
N ASP A 57 -13.65 12.75 -3.21
CA ASP A 57 -14.13 11.53 -2.55
C ASP A 57 -14.76 11.83 -1.16
N ALA A 58 -14.35 12.92 -0.52
CA ALA A 58 -14.92 13.42 0.73
C ALA A 58 -16.19 14.27 0.56
N THR A 59 -16.52 14.72 -0.66
CA THR A 59 -17.76 15.46 -0.93
C THR A 59 -18.86 14.47 -1.32
N PRO A 60 -20.02 14.41 -0.63
CA PRO A 60 -21.06 13.42 -0.93
C PRO A 60 -21.61 13.56 -2.36
N GLN A 61 -21.22 12.66 -3.26
CA GLN A 61 -21.63 12.62 -4.69
C GLN A 61 -22.99 11.91 -4.88
N ASN A 62 -24.00 12.29 -4.10
CA ASN A 62 -25.34 11.67 -4.13
C ASN A 62 -26.39 12.64 -4.70
N GLY A 63 -26.07 13.31 -5.81
CA GLY A 63 -27.03 14.10 -6.58
C GLY A 63 -27.66 13.26 -7.71
N PRO A 64 -28.99 13.32 -7.95
CA PRO A 64 -29.66 12.62 -9.06
C PRO A 64 -29.23 13.07 -10.48
N PHE A 65 -28.23 13.96 -10.58
CA PHE A 65 -27.67 14.51 -11.81
C PHE A 65 -26.19 14.11 -12.04
N ASP A 66 -25.60 13.25 -11.21
CA ASP A 66 -24.22 12.79 -11.35
C ASP A 66 -24.08 11.63 -12.35
N ASN A 67 -23.90 11.97 -13.62
CA ASN A 67 -23.67 10.99 -14.69
C ASN A 67 -22.17 10.64 -14.86
N GLU A 68 -21.87 9.47 -15.45
CA GLU A 68 -20.49 9.03 -15.73
C GLU A 68 -19.72 10.00 -16.64
N GLN A 69 -20.42 10.71 -17.52
CA GLN A 69 -19.85 11.75 -18.38
C GLN A 69 -19.33 12.96 -17.58
N THR A 70 -20.05 13.37 -16.53
CA THR A 70 -19.62 14.45 -15.63
C THR A 70 -18.34 14.04 -14.90
N LYS A 71 -18.28 12.79 -14.41
CA LYS A 71 -17.09 12.25 -13.73
C LYS A 71 -15.86 12.24 -14.64
N MET A 72 -16.03 11.87 -15.91
CA MET A 72 -14.94 11.91 -16.90
C MET A 72 -14.47 13.34 -17.17
N PHE A 73 -15.40 14.29 -17.37
CA PHE A 73 -15.08 15.70 -17.61
C PHE A 73 -14.37 16.35 -16.40
N THR A 74 -14.87 16.13 -15.19
CA THR A 74 -14.23 16.62 -13.96
C THR A 74 -12.84 16.03 -13.77
N SER A 75 -12.64 14.74 -14.06
CA SER A 75 -11.32 14.11 -13.95
C SER A 75 -10.27 14.70 -14.91
N MET A 76 -10.70 15.06 -16.13
CA MET A 76 -9.85 15.76 -17.10
C MET A 76 -9.53 17.19 -16.64
N LEU A 77 -10.51 17.87 -16.06
CA LEU A 77 -10.33 19.22 -15.52
C LEU A 77 -9.37 19.24 -14.31
N ASP A 78 -9.50 18.27 -13.40
CA ASP A 78 -8.60 18.10 -12.26
C ASP A 78 -7.16 17.85 -12.71
N GLN A 79 -6.96 17.08 -13.79
CA GLN A 79 -5.64 16.82 -14.35
C GLN A 79 -5.00 18.11 -14.89
N GLN A 80 -5.76 18.92 -15.64
CA GLN A 80 -5.27 20.20 -16.19
C GLN A 80 -5.02 21.24 -15.08
N LEU A 81 -5.89 21.29 -14.07
CA LEU A 81 -5.71 22.17 -12.93
C LEU A 81 -4.49 21.77 -12.10
N SER A 82 -4.27 20.48 -11.87
CA SER A 82 -3.11 19.97 -11.14
C SER A 82 -1.79 20.26 -11.87
N GLN A 83 -1.78 20.16 -13.20
CA GLN A 83 -0.61 20.50 -14.02
C GLN A 83 -0.32 22.00 -14.00
N SER A 84 -1.35 22.85 -14.12
CA SER A 84 -1.17 24.31 -14.08
C SER A 84 -0.78 24.83 -12.69
N LEU A 85 -1.33 24.27 -11.60
CA LEU A 85 -0.94 24.59 -10.24
C LEU A 85 0.50 24.16 -9.92
N ALA A 86 0.93 22.98 -10.40
CA ALA A 86 2.31 22.52 -10.26
C ALA A 86 3.31 23.35 -11.08
N GLN A 87 2.91 23.86 -12.24
CA GLN A 87 3.73 24.79 -13.03
C GLN A 87 3.85 26.17 -12.37
N ARG A 88 2.77 26.65 -11.74
CA ARG A 88 2.74 27.92 -11.01
C ARG A 88 3.53 27.87 -9.69
N GLY A 89 3.72 26.67 -9.14
CA GLY A 89 4.59 26.38 -7.99
C GLY A 89 3.98 26.89 -6.68
N VAL A 90 3.44 26.00 -5.85
CA VAL A 90 2.83 26.36 -4.56
C VAL A 90 3.89 26.46 -3.45
N GLY A 91 5.18 26.26 -3.81
CA GLY A 91 6.34 26.39 -2.91
C GLY A 91 6.67 25.12 -2.14
N LEU A 92 5.88 24.04 -2.26
CA LEU A 92 6.16 22.78 -1.58
C LEU A 92 7.40 22.09 -2.16
N ALA A 93 7.59 22.18 -3.48
CA ALA A 93 8.80 21.67 -4.15
C ALA A 93 10.08 22.38 -3.67
N ASP A 94 10.01 23.67 -3.37
CA ASP A 94 11.15 24.45 -2.87
C ASP A 94 11.48 24.13 -1.41
N VAL A 95 10.48 23.77 -0.60
CA VAL A 95 10.69 23.28 0.78
C VAL A 95 11.26 21.86 0.76
N LEU A 96 10.77 20.99 -0.11
CA LEU A 96 11.27 19.62 -0.26
C LEU A 96 12.71 19.60 -0.79
N THR A 97 13.03 20.42 -1.80
CA THR A 97 14.41 20.56 -2.29
C THR A 97 15.34 21.09 -1.20
N ARG A 98 14.89 22.03 -0.34
CA ARG A 98 15.68 22.52 0.80
C ARG A 98 15.93 21.46 1.87
N GLN A 99 14.95 20.61 2.15
CA GLN A 99 15.08 19.49 3.10
C GLN A 99 15.95 18.35 2.54
N LEU A 100 15.83 18.05 1.25
CA LEU A 100 16.67 17.05 0.58
C LEU A 100 18.11 17.53 0.38
N SER A 101 18.34 18.80 0.03
CA SER A 101 19.69 19.33 -0.13
C SER A 101 20.42 19.49 1.21
N ALA A 102 19.70 19.74 2.31
CA ALA A 102 20.27 19.71 3.67
C ALA A 102 20.70 18.31 4.14
N SER A 103 20.20 17.25 3.48
CA SER A 103 20.52 15.85 3.80
C SER A 103 21.68 15.25 2.98
N LEU A 104 22.27 16.01 2.05
CA LEU A 104 23.47 15.60 1.32
C LEU A 104 24.72 15.89 2.16
N PRO A 105 25.70 14.96 2.25
CA PRO A 105 26.94 15.21 2.96
C PRO A 105 27.70 16.34 2.26
N LYS A 106 27.85 17.46 2.97
CA LYS A 106 28.70 18.58 2.56
C LYS A 106 30.12 18.03 2.36
N LYS A 107 30.62 18.04 1.12
CA LYS A 107 32.03 17.77 0.82
C LYS A 107 32.86 18.71 1.70
N LEU A 108 33.63 18.15 2.63
CA LEU A 108 34.51 18.91 3.50
C LEU A 108 35.46 19.75 2.65
N PRO A 109 35.61 21.07 2.89
CA PRO A 109 36.72 21.83 2.37
C PRO A 109 38.01 21.41 3.08
N ASP A 110 39.09 21.29 2.32
CA ASP A 110 40.43 21.03 2.85
C ASP A 110 40.82 22.08 3.90
N ALA A 111 41.49 21.61 4.94
CA ALA A 111 42.01 22.42 6.03
C ALA A 111 43.28 23.14 5.57
N GLN A 112 43.11 24.36 5.06
CA GLN A 112 44.14 25.40 4.98
C GLN A 112 43.42 26.73 4.72
N ASP A 113 43.17 27.49 5.78
CA ASP A 113 43.51 28.92 5.89
C ASP A 113 42.82 29.53 7.12
N LEU A 114 43.66 30.13 7.95
CA LEU A 114 43.34 30.80 9.21
C LEU A 114 42.81 32.22 8.96
N GLU A 115 42.12 32.73 9.99
CA GLU A 115 42.13 34.15 10.42
C GLU A 115 41.13 35.13 9.77
N GLY A 116 40.17 35.63 10.57
CA GLY A 116 39.39 36.84 10.29
C GLY A 116 37.93 36.85 10.80
N ASN A 117 37.67 37.61 11.87
CA ASN A 117 36.33 38.05 12.35
C ASN A 117 36.14 39.55 11.94
N PRO A 118 34.96 40.25 12.00
CA PRO A 118 33.57 39.91 12.35
C PRO A 118 32.40 40.53 11.48
N THR A 119 31.19 39.92 11.55
CA THR A 119 29.80 40.52 11.59
C THR A 119 29.19 41.29 10.37
N PRO A 120 27.88 41.71 10.38
CA PRO A 120 26.64 40.91 10.28
C PRO A 120 25.54 41.51 9.34
N GLY A 121 24.47 40.76 9.02
CA GLY A 121 23.23 41.25 8.38
C GLY A 121 22.46 40.10 7.70
N GLU A 122 21.46 39.49 8.35
CA GLU A 122 20.01 39.80 8.26
C GLU A 122 19.50 39.71 6.80
N GLU A 123 18.69 38.71 6.43
CA GLU A 123 17.23 38.74 6.62
C GLU A 123 16.60 37.33 6.89
N GLY A 124 15.94 37.22 8.05
CA GLY A 124 14.53 36.81 8.23
C GLY A 124 13.99 35.44 7.80
N LEU A 125 13.72 34.56 8.78
CA LEU A 125 12.60 33.61 8.81
C LEU A 125 11.72 33.94 10.03
N PRO A 126 10.37 33.90 9.93
CA PRO A 126 9.51 34.07 11.09
C PRO A 126 9.29 32.72 11.78
N MET A 127 9.42 32.69 13.11
CA MET A 127 8.52 32.01 14.06
C MET A 127 9.12 32.12 15.46
N GLY A 128 8.39 32.79 16.35
CA GLY A 128 8.82 33.22 17.67
C GLY A 128 8.97 32.07 18.67
N ILE A 129 10.19 31.59 18.84
CA ILE A 129 10.65 30.86 20.02
C ILE A 129 11.87 31.62 20.53
N PRO A 130 11.87 32.17 21.77
CA PRO A 130 13.02 32.90 22.28
C PRO A 130 14.21 31.95 22.41
N LEU A 131 15.32 32.28 21.74
CA LEU A 131 16.58 31.55 21.88
C LEU A 131 17.12 31.82 23.29
N VAL A 132 17.39 30.77 24.05
CA VAL A 132 17.84 30.74 25.47
C VAL A 132 19.19 31.44 25.76
N LYS A 133 19.63 32.33 24.88
CA LYS A 133 20.90 33.06 24.99
C LYS A 133 20.77 34.39 25.75
N ASP A 134 19.56 34.91 25.87
CA ASP A 134 19.28 36.23 26.48
C ASP A 134 18.56 36.15 27.85
N MET A 135 18.55 34.98 28.50
CA MET A 135 17.88 34.81 29.80
C MET A 135 18.87 34.96 30.97
N SER A 136 18.43 35.59 32.06
CA SER A 136 19.18 35.64 33.31
C SER A 136 19.34 34.23 33.90
N ASP A 137 20.43 33.98 34.64
CA ASP A 137 20.71 32.66 35.21
C ASP A 137 19.60 32.16 36.16
N ALA A 138 18.83 33.06 36.77
CA ALA A 138 17.67 32.73 37.58
C ALA A 138 16.49 32.18 36.77
N ASP A 139 16.27 32.70 35.55
CA ASP A 139 15.19 32.24 34.68
C ASP A 139 15.55 30.95 33.95
N ARG A 140 16.85 30.74 33.69
CA ARG A 140 17.40 29.48 33.18
C ARG A 140 17.21 28.34 34.20
N ALA A 141 17.41 28.61 35.49
CA ALA A 141 17.18 27.63 36.55
C ALA A 141 15.70 27.22 36.66
N LYS A 142 14.77 28.16 36.53
CA LYS A 142 13.31 27.87 36.52
C LYS A 142 12.88 27.08 35.29
N PHE A 143 13.47 27.36 34.12
CA PHE A 143 13.20 26.64 32.88
C PHE A 143 13.74 25.20 32.89
N ILE A 144 14.93 24.98 33.47
CA ILE A 144 15.47 23.63 33.65
C ILE A 144 14.64 22.85 34.68
N GLN A 145 14.17 23.50 35.74
CA GLN A 145 13.36 22.86 36.77
C GLN A 145 11.94 22.49 36.28
N SER A 146 11.34 23.27 35.37
CA SER A 146 10.06 22.93 34.74
C SER A 146 10.20 21.78 33.72
N PHE A 147 11.34 21.65 33.04
CA PHE A 147 11.65 20.51 32.17
C PHE A 147 11.93 19.22 32.97
N ALA A 148 12.69 19.33 34.07
CA ALA A 148 13.02 18.18 34.93
C ALA A 148 11.78 17.60 35.65
N SER A 149 10.79 18.44 35.95
CA SER A 149 9.51 18.00 36.55
C SER A 149 8.53 17.43 35.52
N GLN A 150 8.69 17.71 34.22
CA GLN A 150 7.94 17.02 33.15
C GLN A 150 8.51 15.64 32.81
N GLN A 151 9.84 15.44 32.88
CA GLN A 151 10.46 14.14 32.62
C GLN A 151 10.30 13.11 33.75
N ALA A 152 10.09 13.56 34.99
CA ALA A 152 9.89 12.64 36.12
C ALA A 152 8.47 11.99 36.16
N ALA A 153 7.52 12.49 35.36
CA ALA A 153 6.13 11.98 35.33
C ALA A 153 5.84 11.00 34.17
N GLU A 154 6.76 10.79 33.23
CA GLU A 154 6.60 9.88 32.07
C GLU A 154 7.40 8.57 32.20
N GLY A 155 7.74 8.18 33.43
CA GLY A 155 8.67 7.10 33.73
C GLY A 155 8.06 5.73 34.06
N THR A 156 6.90 5.33 33.55
CA THR A 156 6.43 3.93 33.52
C THR A 156 5.34 3.77 32.45
N ASP A 157 5.40 2.72 31.64
CA ASP A 157 4.37 2.27 30.66
C ASP A 157 4.36 2.84 29.21
N GLN A 158 5.52 3.10 28.60
CA GLN A 158 5.57 3.43 27.15
C GLN A 158 6.47 2.57 26.24
N ASP A 159 7.22 1.59 26.76
CA ASP A 159 8.11 0.78 25.90
C ASP A 159 7.38 -0.37 25.16
N GLY A 160 6.16 -0.72 25.56
CA GLY A 160 5.36 -1.78 24.93
C GLY A 160 4.48 -1.34 23.75
N ARG A 161 4.00 -0.08 23.74
CA ARG A 161 3.00 0.39 22.77
C ARG A 161 3.59 1.06 21.52
N ASN A 162 4.87 1.45 21.56
CA ASN A 162 5.47 2.28 20.51
C ASN A 162 6.24 1.47 19.44
N LYS A 163 6.45 0.16 19.64
CA LYS A 163 7.01 -0.75 18.60
C LYS A 163 5.96 -1.25 17.59
N GLN A 164 4.67 -1.24 17.93
CA GLN A 164 3.61 -1.67 17.00
C GLN A 164 3.12 -0.56 16.06
N ARG A 165 3.33 0.72 16.39
CA ARG A 165 2.78 1.83 15.60
C ARG A 165 3.67 2.32 14.45
N ARG A 166 4.87 1.76 14.27
CA ARG A 166 5.85 2.30 13.32
C ARG A 166 6.00 1.55 11.98
N ASN A 167 5.26 0.47 11.68
CA ASN A 167 5.55 -0.30 10.45
C ASN A 167 4.40 -0.87 9.61
N SER A 168 3.13 -0.46 9.77
CA SER A 168 2.06 -0.95 8.88
C SER A 168 1.26 0.18 8.26
N ASN A 169 1.70 0.65 7.09
CA ASN A 169 0.85 1.38 6.14
C ASN A 169 -0.23 0.45 5.51
N LYS A 170 -0.73 -0.52 6.29
CA LYS A 170 -1.71 -1.52 5.86
C LYS A 170 -3.11 -0.93 6.05
N PRO A 171 -4.01 -1.03 5.05
CA PRO A 171 -5.38 -0.55 5.21
C PRO A 171 -6.10 -1.22 6.40
N ALA A 172 -6.95 -0.49 7.12
CA ALA A 172 -7.61 -1.02 8.33
C ALA A 172 -8.38 -2.34 8.10
N HIS A 173 -9.03 -2.49 6.94
CA HIS A 173 -9.74 -3.74 6.60
C HIS A 173 -8.80 -4.93 6.39
N VAL A 174 -7.56 -4.70 5.95
CA VAL A 174 -6.52 -5.71 5.78
C VAL A 174 -6.07 -6.21 7.15
N GLU A 175 -5.82 -5.30 8.09
CA GLU A 175 -5.44 -5.64 9.46
C GLU A 175 -6.57 -6.36 10.21
N ALA A 176 -7.81 -5.88 10.10
CA ALA A 176 -8.97 -6.53 10.70
C ALA A 176 -9.17 -7.97 10.17
N PHE A 177 -8.99 -8.18 8.86
CA PHE A 177 -9.05 -9.50 8.25
C PHE A 177 -7.96 -10.43 8.78
N GLN A 178 -6.72 -9.94 8.89
CA GLN A 178 -5.60 -10.71 9.43
C GLN A 178 -5.85 -11.08 10.89
N ASN A 179 -6.17 -10.10 11.73
CA ASN A 179 -6.39 -10.32 13.17
C ASN A 179 -7.54 -11.31 13.42
N ARG A 180 -8.60 -11.26 12.62
CA ARG A 180 -9.75 -12.17 12.73
C ARG A 180 -9.38 -13.62 12.42
N LEU A 181 -8.48 -13.85 11.47
CA LEU A 181 -8.20 -15.20 10.93
C LEU A 181 -6.85 -15.77 11.35
N GLN A 182 -6.00 -14.97 12.00
CA GLN A 182 -4.64 -15.34 12.37
C GLN A 182 -4.58 -16.63 13.19
N ALA A 183 -5.39 -16.73 14.25
CA ALA A 183 -5.40 -17.88 15.14
C ALA A 183 -5.78 -19.18 14.40
N ASP A 184 -6.80 -19.12 13.55
CA ASP A 184 -7.27 -20.27 12.76
C ASP A 184 -6.22 -20.72 11.74
N ALA A 185 -5.58 -19.75 11.07
CA ALA A 185 -4.49 -20.01 10.14
C ALA A 185 -3.27 -20.63 10.82
N GLU A 186 -2.92 -20.17 12.04
CA GLU A 186 -1.83 -20.75 12.84
C GLU A 186 -2.13 -22.19 13.27
N MET A 187 -3.37 -22.49 13.66
CA MET A 187 -3.77 -23.86 14.00
C MET A 187 -3.66 -24.77 12.78
N ALA A 188 -4.17 -24.36 11.61
CA ALA A 188 -4.03 -25.13 10.38
C ALA A 188 -2.57 -25.28 9.92
N SER A 189 -1.73 -24.28 10.21
CA SER A 189 -0.31 -24.31 9.88
C SER A 189 0.40 -25.40 10.67
N LYS A 190 0.11 -25.53 11.96
CA LYS A 190 0.65 -26.60 12.81
C LYS A 190 0.27 -28.00 12.32
N ILE A 191 -0.91 -28.16 11.70
CA ILE A 191 -1.39 -29.45 11.20
C ILE A 191 -0.76 -29.83 9.85
N THR A 192 -0.50 -28.85 8.99
CA THR A 192 -0.10 -29.10 7.58
C THR A 192 1.35 -28.79 7.27
N GLY A 193 2.00 -27.96 8.09
CA GLY A 193 3.30 -27.37 7.79
C GLY A 193 3.24 -26.21 6.79
N ILE A 194 2.07 -25.87 6.23
CA ILE A 194 1.91 -24.68 5.38
C ILE A 194 1.98 -23.45 6.27
N PRO A 195 2.81 -22.43 5.97
CA PRO A 195 2.86 -21.20 6.76
C PRO A 195 1.48 -20.51 6.84
N ALA A 196 1.05 -20.12 8.03
CA ALA A 196 -0.23 -19.41 8.27
C ALA A 196 -0.40 -18.22 7.32
N LYS A 197 0.68 -17.46 7.13
CA LYS A 197 0.77 -16.35 6.19
C LYS A 197 0.34 -16.72 4.75
N PHE A 198 0.66 -17.91 4.26
CA PHE A 198 0.32 -18.29 2.88
C PHE A 198 -1.18 -18.57 2.76
N MET A 199 -1.75 -19.22 3.78
CA MET A 199 -3.19 -19.46 3.83
C MET A 199 -3.99 -18.16 3.98
N LEU A 200 -3.51 -17.22 4.81
CA LEU A 200 -4.10 -15.88 4.92
C LEU A 200 -4.03 -15.10 3.61
N ALA A 201 -2.90 -15.17 2.91
CA ALA A 201 -2.74 -14.53 1.60
C ALA A 201 -3.72 -15.08 0.57
N GLN A 202 -3.92 -16.41 0.57
CA GLN A 202 -4.85 -17.06 -0.32
C GLN A 202 -6.29 -16.70 0.04
N ALA A 203 -6.68 -16.80 1.31
CA ALA A 203 -8.00 -16.36 1.78
C ALA A 203 -8.28 -14.88 1.40
N ALA A 204 -7.28 -14.01 1.54
CA ALA A 204 -7.38 -12.61 1.15
C ALA A 204 -7.57 -12.42 -0.37
N LEU A 205 -6.86 -13.21 -1.19
CA LEU A 205 -7.01 -13.19 -2.65
C LEU A 205 -8.41 -13.64 -3.06
N GLU A 206 -8.88 -14.76 -2.51
CA GLU A 206 -10.16 -15.37 -2.86
C GLU A 206 -11.36 -14.51 -2.44
N THR A 207 -11.31 -13.94 -1.24
CA THR A 207 -12.43 -13.15 -0.67
C THR A 207 -12.29 -11.64 -0.89
N GLY A 208 -11.20 -11.19 -1.50
CA GLY A 208 -10.87 -9.76 -1.58
C GLY A 208 -10.78 -9.12 -0.19
N TRP A 209 -10.00 -9.72 0.70
CA TRP A 209 -9.85 -9.30 2.11
C TRP A 209 -11.17 -9.37 2.91
N GLY A 210 -11.95 -10.43 2.71
CA GLY A 210 -13.23 -10.67 3.40
C GLY A 210 -14.43 -9.91 2.84
N LYS A 211 -14.25 -9.08 1.81
CA LYS A 211 -15.32 -8.25 1.24
C LYS A 211 -16.31 -9.02 0.36
N LYS A 212 -15.88 -10.17 -0.17
CA LYS A 212 -16.63 -10.99 -1.14
C LYS A 212 -16.66 -12.46 -0.68
N GLU A 213 -17.06 -12.68 0.57
CA GLU A 213 -17.29 -14.03 1.07
C GLU A 213 -18.55 -14.63 0.43
N ILE A 214 -18.53 -15.96 0.29
CA ILE A 214 -19.72 -16.71 -0.11
C ILE A 214 -20.72 -16.64 1.05
N VAL A 215 -21.95 -16.21 0.75
CA VAL A 215 -23.03 -16.10 1.72
C VAL A 215 -24.13 -17.10 1.43
N THR A 216 -24.78 -17.56 2.48
CA THR A 216 -26.01 -18.35 2.44
C THR A 216 -27.18 -17.51 1.94
N ARG A 217 -28.30 -18.16 1.61
CA ARG A 217 -29.53 -17.49 1.11
C ARG A 217 -30.07 -16.45 2.09
N ASP A 218 -29.83 -16.68 3.37
CA ASP A 218 -30.20 -15.87 4.52
C ASP A 218 -29.13 -14.82 4.89
N GLY A 219 -28.11 -14.61 4.03
CA GLY A 219 -27.12 -13.54 4.13
C GLY A 219 -25.99 -13.80 5.11
N ARG A 220 -25.99 -14.94 5.82
CA ARG A 220 -24.90 -15.35 6.72
C ARG A 220 -23.71 -15.85 5.92
N SER A 221 -22.48 -15.64 6.42
CA SER A 221 -21.28 -16.21 5.80
C SER A 221 -21.35 -17.73 5.77
N ALA A 222 -20.93 -18.33 4.66
CA ALA A 222 -20.68 -19.76 4.56
C ALA A 222 -19.33 -20.17 5.17
N HIS A 223 -18.55 -19.18 5.65
CA HIS A 223 -17.18 -19.31 6.16
C HIS A 223 -16.18 -19.91 5.16
N ASN A 224 -16.56 -20.07 3.88
CA ASN A 224 -15.71 -20.66 2.86
C ASN A 224 -14.77 -19.63 2.24
N LEU A 225 -13.67 -19.38 2.95
CA LEU A 225 -12.63 -18.42 2.57
C LEU A 225 -11.85 -18.83 1.31
N PHE A 226 -11.87 -20.10 0.94
CA PHE A 226 -11.00 -20.67 -0.10
C PHE A 226 -11.73 -21.03 -1.39
N GLY A 227 -13.05 -20.76 -1.46
CA GLY A 227 -13.86 -21.07 -2.64
C GLY A 227 -13.95 -22.58 -2.94
N ILE A 228 -13.85 -23.44 -1.91
CA ILE A 228 -13.83 -24.89 -2.14
C ILE A 228 -15.21 -25.37 -2.57
N LYS A 229 -15.29 -25.96 -3.77
CA LYS A 229 -16.51 -26.56 -4.31
C LYS A 229 -16.90 -27.83 -3.54
N ALA A 230 -18.20 -28.04 -3.37
CA ALA A 230 -18.75 -29.28 -2.86
C ALA A 230 -18.80 -30.32 -4.00
N THR A 231 -17.87 -31.29 -3.95
CA THR A 231 -17.83 -32.43 -4.88
C THR A 231 -18.50 -33.65 -4.27
N GLY A 232 -18.68 -34.74 -5.03
CA GLY A 232 -19.47 -35.91 -4.61
C GLY A 232 -19.07 -36.58 -3.29
N ASN A 233 -17.83 -36.39 -2.82
CA ASN A 233 -17.36 -36.94 -1.55
C ASN A 233 -17.65 -36.02 -0.34
N TRP A 234 -18.19 -34.83 -0.57
CA TRP A 234 -18.52 -33.88 0.49
C TRP A 234 -19.90 -34.19 1.07
N THR A 235 -19.95 -34.47 2.38
CA THR A 235 -21.18 -34.77 3.12
C THR A 235 -21.61 -33.65 4.07
N GLY A 236 -20.86 -32.56 4.11
CA GLY A 236 -21.13 -31.41 4.99
C GLY A 236 -22.13 -30.42 4.39
N LYS A 237 -22.25 -29.25 5.02
CA LYS A 237 -23.16 -28.18 4.57
C LYS A 237 -22.74 -27.67 3.19
N VAL A 238 -23.71 -27.29 2.39
CA VAL A 238 -23.51 -26.78 1.03
C VAL A 238 -24.27 -25.47 0.85
N VAL A 239 -23.68 -24.55 0.11
CA VAL A 239 -24.32 -23.32 -0.34
C VAL A 239 -24.20 -23.23 -1.87
N GLU A 240 -25.28 -22.83 -2.53
CA GLU A 240 -25.28 -22.53 -3.96
C GLU A 240 -24.97 -21.04 -4.17
N ALA A 241 -24.00 -20.74 -5.02
CA ALA A 241 -23.64 -19.37 -5.36
C ALA A 241 -23.41 -19.24 -6.87
N THR A 242 -23.83 -18.11 -7.42
CA THR A 242 -23.59 -17.79 -8.83
C THR A 242 -22.15 -17.33 -9.02
N THR A 243 -21.38 -18.05 -9.83
CA THR A 243 -20.02 -17.68 -10.21
C THR A 243 -19.93 -17.34 -11.69
N ILE A 244 -18.83 -16.69 -12.08
CA ILE A 244 -18.45 -16.47 -13.47
C ILE A 244 -17.27 -17.39 -13.74
N GLU A 245 -17.51 -18.43 -14.54
CA GLU A 245 -16.48 -19.38 -14.96
C GLU A 245 -15.99 -19.04 -16.36
N TYR A 246 -14.69 -19.16 -16.62
CA TYR A 246 -14.12 -18.97 -17.96
C TYR A 246 -13.99 -20.31 -18.65
N ILE A 247 -14.92 -20.63 -19.55
CA ILE A 247 -14.89 -21.85 -20.35
C ILE A 247 -14.49 -21.45 -21.76
N ASN A 248 -13.38 -21.99 -22.25
CA ASN A 248 -12.77 -21.62 -23.55
C ASN A 248 -12.53 -20.10 -23.69
N GLY A 249 -12.11 -19.45 -22.61
CA GLY A 249 -11.84 -18.00 -22.58
C GLY A 249 -13.07 -17.10 -22.54
N LYS A 250 -14.29 -17.64 -22.51
CA LYS A 250 -15.54 -16.86 -22.43
C LYS A 250 -16.14 -16.94 -21.02
N PRO A 251 -16.52 -15.80 -20.41
CA PRO A 251 -17.18 -15.79 -19.12
C PRO A 251 -18.59 -16.38 -19.23
N GLN A 252 -18.92 -17.36 -18.39
CA GLN A 252 -20.22 -17.99 -18.29
C GLN A 252 -20.69 -17.95 -16.84
N LYS A 253 -21.90 -17.43 -16.61
CA LYS A 253 -22.53 -17.52 -15.29
C LYS A 253 -23.00 -18.94 -15.02
N ARG A 254 -22.62 -19.49 -13.87
CA ARG A 254 -23.01 -20.83 -13.43
C ARG A 254 -23.43 -20.77 -11.97
N VAL A 255 -24.41 -21.58 -11.59
CA VAL A 255 -24.70 -21.83 -10.18
C VAL A 255 -23.83 -23.01 -9.78
N GLU A 256 -22.91 -22.76 -8.86
CA GLU A 256 -21.96 -23.75 -8.36
C GLU A 256 -22.28 -24.06 -6.90
N LYS A 257 -21.96 -25.29 -6.48
CA LYS A 257 -22.11 -25.73 -5.10
C LYS A 257 -20.79 -25.58 -4.37
N PHE A 258 -20.79 -24.82 -3.28
CA PHE A 258 -19.65 -24.61 -2.41
C PHE A 258 -19.87 -25.29 -1.07
N ARG A 259 -18.77 -25.73 -0.46
CA ARG A 259 -18.79 -26.17 0.93
C ARG A 259 -19.18 -24.98 1.82
N ALA A 260 -19.91 -25.24 2.89
CA ALA A 260 -20.20 -24.28 3.94
C ALA A 260 -19.75 -24.87 5.28
N TYR A 261 -19.29 -24.01 6.18
CA TYR A 261 -18.70 -24.40 7.45
C TYR A 261 -19.34 -23.64 8.61
N ASP A 262 -19.25 -24.22 9.81
CA ASP A 262 -19.75 -23.59 11.04
C ASP A 262 -18.85 -22.44 11.51
N SER A 263 -17.56 -22.50 11.18
CA SER A 263 -16.56 -21.50 11.56
C SER A 263 -15.45 -21.37 10.52
N TYR A 264 -14.64 -20.31 10.61
CA TYR A 264 -13.41 -20.23 9.80
C TYR A 264 -12.38 -21.27 10.20
N ALA A 265 -12.29 -21.65 11.48
CA ALA A 265 -11.44 -22.74 11.94
C ALA A 265 -11.73 -24.04 11.17
N ASP A 266 -13.00 -24.37 10.95
CA ASP A 266 -13.41 -25.54 10.16
C ASP A 266 -13.02 -25.39 8.68
N ALA A 267 -13.15 -24.19 8.11
CA ALA A 267 -12.74 -23.91 6.73
C ALA A 267 -11.22 -24.06 6.54
N PHE A 268 -10.41 -23.52 7.45
CA PHE A 268 -8.97 -23.67 7.45
C PHE A 268 -8.55 -25.13 7.63
N LYS A 269 -9.20 -25.87 8.53
CA LYS A 269 -8.96 -27.30 8.74
C LYS A 269 -9.29 -28.13 7.50
N ASP A 270 -10.43 -27.89 6.86
CA ASP A 270 -10.82 -28.60 5.64
C ASP A 270 -9.89 -28.28 4.47
N TYR A 271 -9.53 -27.01 4.28
CA TYR A 271 -8.53 -26.60 3.29
C TYR A 271 -7.17 -27.27 3.51
N ALA A 272 -6.70 -27.28 4.76
CA ALA A 272 -5.50 -27.97 5.17
C ALA A 272 -5.53 -29.46 4.81
N ASN A 273 -6.64 -30.13 5.13
CA ASN A 273 -6.85 -31.54 4.83
C ASN A 273 -6.92 -31.80 3.32
N LEU A 274 -7.59 -30.93 2.57
CA LEU A 274 -7.69 -31.02 1.11
C LEU A 274 -6.30 -31.03 0.46
N LEU A 275 -5.43 -30.11 0.86
CA LEU A 275 -4.06 -30.05 0.32
C LEU A 275 -3.23 -31.27 0.73
N ARG A 276 -3.39 -31.76 1.97
CA ARG A 276 -2.61 -32.90 2.49
C ARG A 276 -3.05 -34.26 1.94
N SER A 277 -4.35 -34.44 1.72
CA SER A 277 -4.93 -35.74 1.33
C SER A 277 -5.00 -35.96 -0.17
N ASN A 278 -4.82 -34.91 -0.98
CA ASN A 278 -4.92 -35.00 -2.42
C ASN A 278 -3.51 -35.03 -3.06
N PRO A 279 -3.11 -36.16 -3.68
CA PRO A 279 -1.78 -36.32 -4.29
C PRO A 279 -1.41 -35.22 -5.29
N ARG A 280 -2.43 -34.58 -5.88
CA ARG A 280 -2.25 -33.44 -6.79
C ARG A 280 -1.44 -32.29 -6.17
N TYR A 281 -1.51 -32.12 -4.85
CA TYR A 281 -0.85 -31.03 -4.12
C TYR A 281 0.43 -31.45 -3.40
N GLU A 282 0.92 -32.68 -3.53
CA GLU A 282 2.15 -33.14 -2.86
C GLU A 282 3.35 -32.23 -3.17
N LYS A 283 3.55 -31.88 -4.43
CA LYS A 283 4.62 -30.96 -4.85
C LYS A 283 4.43 -29.54 -4.32
N VAL A 284 3.19 -29.12 -4.05
CA VAL A 284 2.90 -27.82 -3.43
C VAL A 284 3.35 -27.81 -1.99
N LEU A 285 3.04 -28.89 -1.24
CA LEU A 285 3.43 -29.04 0.15
C LEU A 285 4.95 -29.15 0.32
N ALA A 286 5.62 -29.86 -0.58
CA ALA A 286 7.09 -29.94 -0.59
C ALA A 286 7.76 -28.57 -0.78
N SER A 287 7.08 -27.61 -1.42
CA SER A 287 7.56 -26.25 -1.66
C SER A 287 6.88 -25.20 -0.78
N ALA A 288 6.15 -25.61 0.27
CA ALA A 288 5.32 -24.71 1.07
C ALA A 288 6.08 -23.68 1.90
N GLN A 289 7.41 -23.72 1.96
CA GLN A 289 8.24 -22.72 2.63
C GLN A 289 8.69 -21.57 1.70
N ASP A 290 8.54 -21.74 0.39
CA ASP A 290 8.82 -20.70 -0.60
C ASP A 290 7.50 -20.17 -1.17
N ALA A 291 7.29 -18.86 -1.05
CA ALA A 291 6.07 -18.21 -1.53
C ALA A 291 5.87 -18.41 -3.04
N HIS A 292 6.96 -18.37 -3.81
CA HIS A 292 6.91 -18.57 -5.26
C HIS A 292 6.60 -20.03 -5.59
N GLY A 293 7.37 -20.97 -5.01
CA GLY A 293 7.15 -22.41 -5.16
C GLY A 293 5.73 -22.85 -4.79
N PHE A 294 5.20 -22.35 -3.67
CA PHE A 294 3.83 -22.61 -3.24
C PHE A 294 2.79 -22.11 -4.26
N ALA A 295 2.87 -20.83 -4.65
CA ALA A 295 1.87 -20.22 -5.52
C ALA A 295 1.86 -20.83 -6.93
N TYR A 296 3.04 -21.02 -7.54
CA TYR A 296 3.16 -21.67 -8.86
C TYR A 296 2.84 -23.17 -8.77
N GLY A 297 3.13 -23.81 -7.64
CA GLY A 297 2.71 -25.17 -7.36
C GLY A 297 1.19 -25.31 -7.43
N LEU A 298 0.45 -24.45 -6.73
CA LEU A 298 -1.01 -24.45 -6.74
C LEU A 298 -1.58 -24.24 -8.16
N GLN A 299 -1.02 -23.31 -8.93
CA GLN A 299 -1.46 -23.07 -10.30
C GLN A 299 -1.21 -24.28 -11.21
N ARG A 300 -0.02 -24.90 -11.15
CA ARG A 300 0.28 -26.13 -11.92
C ARG A 300 -0.60 -27.30 -11.49
N ALA A 301 -0.95 -27.35 -10.22
CA ALA A 301 -1.91 -28.32 -9.67
C ALA A 301 -3.37 -27.99 -10.04
N GLY A 302 -3.63 -26.96 -10.85
CA GLY A 302 -4.97 -26.60 -11.30
C GLY A 302 -5.90 -26.20 -10.15
N TYR A 303 -5.36 -25.56 -9.10
CA TYR A 303 -6.19 -24.97 -8.04
C TYR A 303 -7.07 -23.85 -8.58
N ALA A 304 -6.53 -23.02 -9.47
CA ALA A 304 -7.23 -21.94 -10.16
C ALA A 304 -6.98 -22.01 -11.67
N THR A 305 -7.96 -21.59 -12.47
CA THR A 305 -7.87 -21.51 -13.93
C THR A 305 -7.29 -20.20 -14.44
N ASP A 306 -7.13 -19.19 -13.56
CA ASP A 306 -6.56 -17.90 -13.92
C ASP A 306 -5.05 -18.02 -14.21
N PRO A 307 -4.58 -17.62 -15.41
CA PRO A 307 -3.16 -17.69 -15.77
C PRO A 307 -2.24 -16.82 -14.91
N HIS A 308 -2.75 -15.79 -14.23
CA HIS A 308 -1.98 -14.90 -13.36
C HIS A 308 -2.18 -15.21 -11.87
N TYR A 309 -2.78 -16.35 -11.53
CA TYR A 309 -3.07 -16.71 -10.13
C TYR A 309 -1.82 -16.70 -9.25
N ALA A 310 -0.76 -17.40 -9.68
CA ALA A 310 0.45 -17.56 -8.90
C ALA A 310 1.16 -16.21 -8.65
N GLU A 311 1.19 -15.33 -9.65
CA GLU A 311 1.77 -14.00 -9.53
C GLU A 311 1.01 -13.13 -8.52
N LYS A 312 -0.32 -13.12 -8.61
CA LYS A 312 -1.18 -12.40 -7.67
C LYS A 312 -0.99 -12.89 -6.24
N LEU A 313 -1.02 -14.21 -6.03
CA LEU A 313 -0.82 -14.81 -4.71
C LEU A 313 0.57 -14.50 -4.16
N SER A 314 1.62 -14.72 -4.95
CA SER A 314 3.01 -14.42 -4.56
C SER A 314 3.19 -12.97 -4.14
N ARG A 315 2.55 -12.03 -4.85
CA ARG A 315 2.58 -10.60 -4.53
C ARG A 315 1.91 -10.32 -3.18
N ILE A 316 0.74 -10.90 -2.91
CA ILE A 316 0.04 -10.72 -1.62
C ILE A 316 0.89 -11.27 -0.49
N ILE A 317 1.44 -12.49 -0.63
CA ILE A 317 2.32 -13.09 0.38
C ILE A 317 3.50 -12.16 0.70
N ARG A 318 4.16 -11.59 -0.31
CA ARG A 318 5.33 -10.72 -0.09
C ARG A 318 4.99 -9.36 0.51
N GLN A 319 3.95 -8.69 0.00
CA GLN A 319 3.73 -7.25 0.27
C GLN A 319 2.82 -6.97 1.47
N SER A 320 1.83 -7.83 1.73
CA SER A 320 0.72 -7.49 2.64
C SER A 320 0.81 -8.17 4.01
N LEU A 321 1.67 -9.18 4.10
CA LEU A 321 1.80 -10.06 5.26
C LEU A 321 3.27 -10.18 5.71
N SER A 322 4.16 -9.31 5.24
CA SER A 322 5.46 -9.12 5.89
C SER A 322 5.23 -8.64 7.32
N ALA A 323 5.94 -9.30 8.24
CA ALA A 323 6.10 -8.90 9.63
C ALA A 323 7.04 -7.68 9.70
#